data_AF-A0A3M2AZJ4-F1
#
_entry.id   AF-A0A3M2AZJ4-F1
#
_cell.length_a   1.000
_cell.length_b   1.000
_cell.length_c   1.000
_cell.angle_alpha   90.00
_cell.angle_beta   90.00
_cell.angle_gamma   90.00
#
_symmetry.space_group_name_H-M   'P 1'
#
loop_
_entity.id
_entity.type
_entity.pdbx_description
1 polymer ?
#
loop_
_entity_poly.entity_id
_entity_poly.type
_entity_poly.pdbx_seq_one_letter_code
_entity_poly.pdbx_strand_id
1 'polypeptide(L)'
;MHHVLQAFHEITLRYTDLKWAKSRDDLISKSIKALRAFGEGKSLQEVLQNREISFEIEGDLQSLLEFVKSYPEDVERLIGLLSMFVKSPAPCKIKLINFVEALLEDRTIPEGKGL
;
A
#
# COMPACT_ATOMS: atom_id res chain seq x y z
N MET A 1 -0.97 0.01 13.03
CA MET A 1 -1.78 -1.06 12.37
C MET A 1 -2.91 -0.50 11.50
N HIS A 2 -3.78 0.40 11.97
CA HIS A 2 -4.87 0.92 11.13
C HIS A 2 -4.34 1.60 9.86
N HIS A 3 -3.39 2.51 10.00
CA HIS A 3 -2.72 3.21 8.89
C HIS A 3 -1.95 2.27 7.95
N VAL A 4 -1.34 1.19 8.47
CA VAL A 4 -0.71 0.15 7.65
C VAL A 4 -1.74 -0.54 6.77
N LEU A 5 -2.88 -0.93 7.35
CA LEU A 5 -3.97 -1.58 6.63
C LEU A 5 -4.60 -0.63 5.60
N GLN A 6 -4.78 0.64 5.96
CA GLN A 6 -5.28 1.67 5.06
C GLN A 6 -4.35 1.86 3.87
N ALA A 7 -3.05 2.12 4.10
CA ALA A 7 -2.08 2.30 3.02
C ALA A 7 -1.95 1.05 2.15
N PHE A 8 -1.97 -0.15 2.75
CA PHE A 8 -1.99 -1.41 2.01
C PHE A 8 -3.22 -1.49 1.10
N HIS A 9 -4.41 -1.19 1.63
CA HIS A 9 -5.66 -1.23 0.88
C HIS A 9 -5.64 -0.23 -0.28
N GLU A 10 -5.24 1.02 -0.03
CA GLU A 10 -5.18 2.07 -1.05
C GLU A 10 -4.22 1.72 -2.19
N ILE A 11 -3.01 1.22 -1.87
CA ILE A 11 -2.01 0.83 -2.88
C ILE A 11 -2.49 -0.38 -3.68
N THR A 12 -2.98 -1.42 -3.01
CA THR A 12 -3.40 -2.66 -3.69
C THR A 12 -4.63 -2.45 -4.55
N LEU A 13 -5.61 -1.66 -4.08
CA LEU A 13 -6.82 -1.33 -4.83
C LEU A 13 -6.51 -0.49 -6.08
N ARG A 14 -5.60 0.48 -5.97
CA ARG A 14 -5.18 1.33 -7.10
C ARG A 14 -4.64 0.53 -8.28
N TYR A 15 -3.93 -0.55 -8.00
CA TYR A 15 -3.23 -1.34 -9.03
C TYR A 15 -3.84 -2.72 -9.28
N THR A 16 -5.04 -2.99 -8.73
CA THR A 16 -5.73 -4.26 -8.94
C THR A 16 -7.10 -4.04 -9.53
N ASP A 17 -7.33 -4.62 -10.70
CA ASP A 17 -8.66 -4.74 -11.28
C ASP A 17 -9.39 -5.92 -10.61
N LEU A 18 -10.31 -5.59 -9.72
CA LEU A 18 -11.10 -6.58 -8.97
C LEU A 18 -12.04 -7.39 -9.86
N LYS A 19 -12.53 -6.82 -10.98
CA LYS A 19 -13.46 -7.48 -11.89
C LYS A 19 -12.78 -8.63 -12.63
N TRP A 20 -11.52 -8.42 -13.04
CA TRP A 20 -10.76 -9.41 -13.80
C TRP A 20 -9.71 -10.15 -12.97
N ALA A 21 -9.62 -9.86 -11.66
CA ALA A 21 -8.59 -10.37 -10.76
C ALA A 21 -7.17 -10.18 -11.29
N LYS A 22 -6.90 -9.03 -11.93
CA LYS A 22 -5.60 -8.70 -12.52
C LYS A 22 -4.92 -7.61 -11.69
N SER A 23 -3.75 -7.90 -11.17
CA SER A 23 -2.91 -6.92 -10.45
C SER A 23 -1.70 -6.51 -11.27
N ARG A 24 -1.39 -5.22 -11.28
CA ARG A 24 -0.12 -4.65 -11.77
C ARG A 24 0.93 -4.78 -10.66
N ASP A 25 1.37 -6.01 -10.42
CA ASP A 25 2.37 -6.34 -9.39
C ASP A 25 3.69 -5.57 -9.56
N ASP A 26 4.02 -5.19 -10.80
CA ASP A 26 5.16 -4.35 -11.13
C ASP A 26 5.07 -2.95 -10.49
N LEU A 27 3.88 -2.33 -10.52
CA LEU A 27 3.65 -1.00 -9.92
C LEU A 27 3.59 -1.07 -8.39
N ILE A 28 3.03 -2.14 -7.83
CA ILE A 28 3.08 -2.40 -6.39
C ILE A 28 4.53 -2.61 -5.94
N SER A 29 5.33 -3.34 -6.72
CA SER A 29 6.76 -3.54 -6.45
C SER A 29 7.56 -2.24 -6.52
N LYS A 30 7.21 -1.33 -7.43
CA LYS A 30 7.78 0.04 -7.46
C LYS A 30 7.39 0.85 -6.23
N SER A 31 6.15 0.73 -5.76
CA SER A 31 5.71 1.36 -4.50
C SER A 31 6.52 0.87 -3.31
N ILE A 32 6.82 -0.44 -3.23
CA ILE A 32 7.73 -1.00 -2.22
C ILE A 32 9.14 -0.38 -2.31
N LYS A 33 9.69 -0.25 -3.52
CA LYS A 33 11.01 0.36 -3.74
C LYS A 33 11.02 1.84 -3.31
N ALA A 34 9.96 2.59 -3.61
CA ALA A 34 9.80 3.98 -3.20
C ALA A 34 9.72 4.10 -1.67
N LEU A 35 8.92 3.27 -1.00
CA LEU A 35 8.83 3.22 0.47
C LEU A 35 10.20 2.96 1.11
N ARG A 36 10.98 2.01 0.58
CA ARG A 36 12.36 1.75 1.05
C ARG A 36 13.27 2.95 0.84
N ALA A 37 13.27 3.53 -0.36
CA ALA A 37 14.07 4.69 -0.70
C ALA A 37 13.78 5.89 0.23
N PHE A 38 12.50 6.16 0.50
CA PHE A 38 12.11 7.20 1.44
C PHE A 38 12.48 6.85 2.89
N GLY A 39 12.36 5.59 3.30
CA GLY A 39 12.82 5.12 4.61
C GLY A 39 14.33 5.24 4.82
N GLU A 40 15.12 5.18 3.74
CA GLU A 40 16.56 5.45 3.71
C GLU A 40 16.90 6.96 3.69
N GLY A 41 15.89 7.84 3.67
CA GLY A 41 16.07 9.28 3.73
C GLY A 41 16.19 9.98 2.37
N LYS A 42 15.92 9.30 1.25
CA LYS A 42 15.90 9.95 -0.07
C LYS A 42 14.75 10.95 -0.18
N SER A 43 14.97 12.04 -0.88
CA SER A 43 13.94 13.04 -1.17
C SER A 43 13.00 12.61 -2.30
N LEU A 44 11.86 13.30 -2.41
CA LEU A 44 10.91 13.11 -3.51
C LEU A 44 11.57 13.30 -4.89
N GLN A 45 12.44 14.31 -5.04
CA GLN A 45 13.10 14.58 -6.32
C GLN A 45 14.08 13.46 -6.70
N GLU A 46 14.85 12.93 -5.75
CA GLU A 46 15.77 11.82 -6.02
C GLU A 46 15.01 10.57 -6.49
N VAL A 47 13.86 10.28 -5.89
CA VAL A 47 13.03 9.13 -6.33
C VAL A 47 12.36 9.41 -7.68
N LEU A 48 11.87 10.63 -7.93
CA LEU A 48 11.30 11.02 -9.23
C LEU A 48 12.30 10.86 -10.38
N GLN A 49 13.56 11.24 -10.16
CA GLN A 49 14.64 11.10 -11.13
C GLN A 49 15.01 9.63 -11.41
N ASN A 50 14.76 8.73 -10.46
CA ASN A 50 14.97 7.30 -10.66
C ASN A 50 13.75 6.65 -11.37
N ARG A 51 13.81 6.58 -12.70
CA ARG A 51 12.73 6.01 -13.54
C ARG A 51 12.45 4.54 -13.30
N GLU A 52 13.41 3.75 -12.78
CA GLU A 52 13.15 2.36 -12.40
C GLU A 52 12.16 2.24 -11.23
N ILE A 53 12.09 3.28 -10.40
CA ILE A 53 11.15 3.38 -9.28
C ILE A 53 9.93 4.22 -9.68
N SER A 54 10.13 5.41 -10.24
CA SER A 54 9.07 6.41 -10.38
C SER A 54 8.09 6.17 -11.53
N PHE A 55 8.50 5.48 -12.60
CA PHE A 55 7.68 5.37 -13.80
C PHE A 55 6.32 4.71 -13.54
N GLU A 56 5.24 5.37 -13.95
CA GLU A 56 3.82 4.99 -13.77
C GLU A 56 3.30 5.08 -12.32
N ILE A 57 4.11 5.51 -11.35
CA ILE A 57 3.67 5.73 -9.96
C ILE A 57 3.93 7.15 -9.46
N GLU A 58 4.27 8.09 -10.36
CA GLU A 58 4.68 9.45 -10.01
C GLU A 58 3.63 10.18 -9.17
N GLY A 59 2.35 9.96 -9.46
CA GLY A 59 1.23 10.54 -8.72
C GLY A 59 1.08 10.03 -7.29
N ASP A 60 1.74 8.93 -6.94
CA ASP A 60 1.61 8.27 -5.64
C ASP A 60 2.80 8.57 -4.72
N LEU A 61 3.93 9.02 -5.28
CA LEU A 61 5.18 9.20 -4.54
C LEU A 61 5.07 10.18 -3.37
N GLN A 62 4.26 11.24 -3.51
CA GLN A 62 4.04 12.20 -2.44
C GLN A 62 3.35 11.53 -1.24
N SER A 63 2.27 10.78 -1.48
CA SER A 63 1.55 10.06 -0.43
C SER A 63 2.42 8.99 0.24
N LEU A 64 3.25 8.29 -0.54
CA LEU A 64 4.21 7.31 0.00
C LEU A 64 5.27 7.98 0.90
N LEU A 65 5.78 9.14 0.51
CA LEU A 65 6.72 9.92 1.34
C LEU A 65 6.05 10.42 2.62
N GLU A 66 4.82 10.91 2.54
CA GLU A 66 4.04 11.35 3.70
C GLU A 66 3.77 10.20 4.68
N PHE A 67 3.46 9.01 4.17
CA PHE A 67 3.31 7.82 5.01
C PHE A 67 4.59 7.50 5.79
N VAL A 68 5.75 7.48 5.10
CA VAL A 68 7.05 7.21 5.74
C VAL A 68 7.39 8.25 6.81
N LYS A 69 7.10 9.54 6.56
CA LYS A 69 7.34 10.61 7.53
C LYS A 69 6.41 10.54 8.73
N SER A 70 5.16 10.16 8.52
CA SER A 70 4.13 10.15 9.58
C SER A 70 4.19 8.89 10.43
N TYR A 71 4.60 7.77 9.84
CA TYR A 71 4.55 6.44 10.47
C TYR A 71 5.83 5.61 10.17
N PRO A 72 7.03 6.10 10.54
CA PRO A 72 8.29 5.46 10.20
C PRO A 72 8.41 4.02 10.74
N GLU A 73 7.85 3.75 11.93
CA GLU A 73 7.85 2.43 12.58
C GLU A 73 7.00 1.37 11.86
N ASP A 74 6.15 1.80 10.93
CA ASP A 74 5.18 0.96 10.26
C ASP A 74 5.51 0.68 8.79
N VAL A 75 6.56 1.32 8.27
CA VAL A 75 7.04 1.17 6.89
C VAL A 75 7.41 -0.28 6.57
N GLU A 76 8.20 -0.94 7.42
CA GLU A 76 8.60 -2.33 7.18
C GLU A 76 7.39 -3.29 7.24
N ARG A 77 6.38 -3.01 8.07
CA ARG A 77 5.15 -3.80 8.12
C ARG A 77 4.35 -3.66 6.83
N LEU A 78 4.18 -2.44 6.34
CA LEU A 78 3.52 -2.17 5.06
C LEU A 78 4.25 -2.86 3.91
N ILE A 79 5.58 -2.73 3.84
CA ILE A 79 6.41 -3.40 2.84
C ILE A 79 6.23 -4.92 2.90
N GLY A 80 6.19 -5.50 4.11
CA GLY A 80 5.96 -6.92 4.32
C GLY A 80 4.62 -7.39 3.75
N LEU A 81 3.53 -6.66 4.03
CA LEU A 81 2.20 -6.97 3.52
C LEU A 81 2.12 -6.85 1.99
N LEU A 82 2.64 -5.76 1.42
CA LEU A 82 2.68 -5.58 -0.04
C LEU A 82 3.53 -6.67 -0.72
N SER A 83 4.65 -7.06 -0.11
CA SER A 83 5.50 -8.14 -0.62
C SER A 83 4.78 -9.49 -0.60
N MET A 84 4.00 -9.77 0.46
CA MET A 84 3.16 -10.96 0.55
C MET A 84 2.06 -10.94 -0.52
N PHE A 85 1.42 -9.78 -0.71
CA PHE A 85 0.38 -9.60 -1.71
C PHE A 85 0.90 -9.89 -3.12
N VAL A 86 2.01 -9.28 -3.54
CA VAL A 86 2.61 -9.51 -4.88
C VAL A 86 2.88 -10.99 -5.15
N LYS A 87 3.37 -11.72 -4.13
CA LYS A 87 3.67 -13.17 -4.23
C LYS A 87 2.43 -14.06 -4.18
N SER A 88 1.26 -13.53 -3.83
CA SER A 88 0.05 -14.31 -3.66
C SER A 88 -0.60 -14.65 -5.00
N PRO A 89 -1.24 -15.83 -5.13
CA PRO A 89 -2.06 -16.15 -6.29
C PRO A 89 -3.23 -15.15 -6.46
N ALA A 90 -3.70 -14.95 -7.68
CA ALA A 90 -4.78 -14.00 -7.98
C ALA A 90 -6.05 -14.18 -7.10
N PRO A 91 -6.57 -15.40 -6.87
CA PRO A 91 -7.71 -15.58 -5.97
C PRO A 91 -7.44 -15.16 -4.52
N CYS A 92 -6.19 -15.28 -4.06
CA CYS A 92 -5.79 -14.88 -2.71
C CYS A 92 -5.67 -13.36 -2.59
N LYS A 93 -5.17 -12.67 -3.62
CA LYS A 93 -5.05 -11.21 -3.66
C LYS A 93 -6.41 -10.53 -3.45
N ILE A 94 -7.44 -10.96 -4.17
CA ILE A 94 -8.79 -10.40 -4.01
C ILE A 94 -9.32 -10.64 -2.59
N LYS A 95 -9.11 -11.84 -2.04
CA LYS A 95 -9.50 -12.13 -0.65
C LYS A 95 -8.77 -11.24 0.35
N LEU A 96 -7.49 -10.96 0.14
CA LEU A 96 -6.70 -10.07 1.01
C LEU A 96 -7.23 -8.64 0.97
N ILE A 97 -7.56 -8.11 -0.22
CA ILE A 97 -8.16 -6.76 -0.36
C ILE A 97 -9.48 -6.70 0.41
N ASN A 98 -10.41 -7.61 0.13
CA ASN A 98 -11.73 -7.62 0.77
C ASN A 98 -11.63 -7.84 2.29
N PHE A 99 -10.67 -8.66 2.74
CA PHE A 99 -10.45 -8.88 4.17
C PHE A 99 -9.96 -7.61 4.87
N VAL A 100 -9.03 -6.89 4.25
CA VAL A 100 -8.54 -5.61 4.79
C VAL A 100 -9.65 -4.55 4.76
N GLU A 101 -10.45 -4.49 3.70
CA GLU A 101 -11.64 -3.62 3.61
C GLU A 101 -12.58 -3.85 4.79
N ALA A 102 -12.97 -5.11 5.04
CA ALA A 102 -13.83 -5.46 6.19
C ALA A 102 -13.21 -5.07 7.54
N LEU A 103 -11.89 -5.26 7.73
CA LEU A 103 -11.20 -4.85 8.95
C LEU A 103 -11.14 -3.33 9.15
N LEU A 104 -11.17 -2.55 8.07
CA LEU A 104 -11.21 -1.10 8.12
C LEU A 104 -12.64 -0.61 8.42
N GLU A 105 -13.66 -1.21 7.80
CA GLU A 105 -15.08 -0.90 8.04
C GLU A 105 -15.52 -1.17 9.48
N ASP A 106 -15.15 -2.33 10.05
CA ASP A 106 -15.51 -2.72 11.43
C ASP A 106 -14.99 -1.71 12.48
N ARG A 107 -13.90 -1.01 12.17
CA ARG A 107 -13.31 0.03 13.05
C ARG A 107 -13.97 1.41 12.90
N THR A 108 -14.85 1.59 11.92
CA THR A 108 -15.60 2.85 11.73
C THR A 108 -16.90 2.91 12.52
N ILE A 109 -17.31 1.80 13.14
CA ILE A 109 -18.47 1.75 14.03
C ILE A 109 -17.99 2.04 15.47
N PRO A 110 -18.39 3.16 16.10
CA PRO A 110 -18.12 3.35 17.52
C PRO A 110 -18.90 2.29 18.31
N GLU A 111 -18.25 1.57 19.22
CA GLU A 111 -18.92 0.79 20.26
C GLU A 111 -19.86 1.71 21.04
N GLY A 112 -21.17 1.65 20.76
CA GLY A 112 -22.13 2.46 21.50
C GLY A 112 -23.46 2.72 20.82
N LYS A 113 -24.26 1.67 20.61
CA LYS A 113 -25.69 1.67 21.00
C LYS A 113 -26.07 0.25 21.40
N GLY A 114 -25.74 -0.10 22.64
CA GLY A 114 -26.52 -1.11 23.36
C GLY A 114 -27.97 -0.63 23.39
N LEU A 115 -28.87 -1.52 22.95
CA LEU A 115 -30.31 -1.40 23.18
C LEU A 115 -30.61 -1.49 24.68
#